data_AF-A0A7S2IKZ8-F1
#
_entry.id   AF-A0A7S2IKZ8-F1
#
_cell.length_a   1.000
_cell.length_b   1.000
_cell.length_c   1.000
_cell.angle_alpha   90.00
_cell.angle_beta   90.00
_cell.angle_gamma   90.00
#
_symmetry.space_group_name_H-M   'P 1'
#
loop_
_entity.id
_entity.type
_entity.pdbx_description
1 polymer ?
#
loop_
_entity_poly.entity_id
_entity_poly.type
_entity_poly.pdbx_seq_one_letter_code
_entity_poly.pdbx_strand_id
1 'polypeptide(L)'
;QEVNGFMRSRVEGALARGRARLGPRGSVGVDVVGGNFFYTAQPVGVRGGVDYGLTGEVRSVDVGKIQQHLEAGEIVMLTGLGYSASGTVFNVRTEQVASAAAAALGASKIMYITTQRLLEQQPAHGQPAGRNVVERPLPSLRLPEAPELVE
;
A
#
# COMPACT_ATOMS: atom_id res chain seq x y z
N GLN A 1 -4.98 5.57 -16.84
CA GLN A 1 -4.63 6.64 -15.88
C GLN A 1 -5.87 7.36 -15.35
N GLU A 2 -6.89 7.60 -16.17
CA GLU A 2 -8.19 8.16 -15.77
C GLU A 2 -8.83 7.48 -14.54
N VAL A 3 -8.84 6.14 -14.52
CA VAL A 3 -9.39 5.35 -13.39
C VAL A 3 -8.67 5.65 -12.07
N ASN A 4 -7.35 5.85 -12.08
CA ASN A 4 -6.61 6.14 -10.86
C ASN A 4 -6.99 7.53 -10.31
N GLY A 5 -7.06 8.55 -11.19
CA GLY A 5 -7.51 9.89 -10.81
C GLY A 5 -8.94 9.90 -10.26
N PHE A 6 -9.86 9.19 -10.92
CA PHE A 6 -11.23 9.04 -10.44
C PHE A 6 -11.31 8.34 -9.07
N MET A 7 -10.60 7.22 -8.90
CA MET A 7 -10.60 6.47 -7.64
C MET A 7 -9.95 7.25 -6.50
N ARG A 8 -8.83 7.93 -6.76
CA ARG A 8 -8.19 8.88 -5.84
C ARG A 8 -9.18 9.94 -5.37
N SER A 9 -9.84 10.63 -6.31
CA SER A 9 -10.82 11.66 -5.98
C SER A 9 -11.99 11.13 -5.14
N ARG A 10 -12.44 9.89 -5.41
CA ARG A 10 -13.48 9.24 -4.60
C ARG A 10 -13.03 8.97 -3.15
N VAL A 11 -11.80 8.51 -2.96
CA VAL A 11 -11.22 8.26 -1.62
C VAL A 11 -11.06 9.58 -0.86
N GLU A 12 -10.43 10.59 -1.48
CA GLU A 12 -10.28 11.92 -0.90
C GLU A 12 -11.63 12.53 -0.53
N GLY A 13 -12.62 12.46 -1.43
CA GLY A 13 -13.97 12.94 -1.17
C GLY A 13 -14.69 12.18 -0.05
N ALA A 14 -14.43 10.88 0.12
CA ALA A 14 -14.98 10.10 1.22
C ALA A 14 -14.36 10.49 2.58
N LEU A 15 -13.04 10.69 2.62
CA LEU A 15 -12.32 11.14 3.81
C LEU A 15 -12.73 12.58 4.20
N ALA A 16 -12.88 13.47 3.22
CA ALA A 16 -13.37 14.83 3.44
C ALA A 16 -14.79 14.87 4.03
N ARG A 17 -15.68 13.94 3.65
CA ARG A 17 -17.01 13.82 4.29
C ARG A 17 -16.93 13.31 5.73
N GLY A 18 -15.94 12.48 6.05
CA GLY A 18 -15.67 12.03 7.42
C GLY A 18 -15.36 13.19 8.36
N ARG A 19 -14.58 14.18 7.89
CA ARG A 19 -14.27 15.42 8.61
C ARG A 19 -15.52 16.19 9.04
N ALA A 20 -16.52 16.31 8.18
CA ALA A 20 -17.75 17.06 8.48
C ALA A 20 -18.65 16.40 9.55
N ARG A 21 -18.44 15.11 9.86
CA ARG A 21 -19.26 14.34 10.81
C ARG A 21 -18.71 14.36 12.25
N LEU A 22 -17.45 14.75 12.43
CA LEU A 22 -16.83 14.95 13.75
C LEU A 22 -17.15 16.39 14.19
N GLY A 23 -18.09 16.57 15.12
CA GLY A 23 -18.60 17.89 15.54
C GLY A 23 -17.55 18.83 16.18
N PRO A 24 -17.95 19.97 16.79
CA PRO A 24 -17.05 21.04 17.25
C PRO A 24 -16.00 20.62 18.30
N ARG A 25 -16.16 19.44 18.91
CA ARG A 25 -15.25 18.84 19.92
C ARG A 25 -14.45 17.64 19.38
N GLY A 26 -14.67 17.22 18.14
CA GLY A 26 -13.95 16.13 17.48
C GLY A 26 -12.81 16.69 16.63
N SER A 27 -11.70 17.02 17.26
CA SER A 27 -10.58 17.76 16.67
C SER A 27 -9.66 16.92 15.75
N VAL A 28 -10.20 15.98 14.97
CA VAL A 28 -9.40 15.23 13.99
C VAL A 28 -9.99 15.46 12.60
N GLY A 29 -9.68 16.64 12.06
CA GLY A 29 -9.74 16.83 10.62
C GLY A 29 -8.70 15.91 10.00
N VAL A 30 -9.14 15.02 9.11
CA VAL A 30 -8.24 14.11 8.40
C VAL A 30 -7.86 14.79 7.09
N ASP A 31 -6.69 15.43 7.08
CA ASP A 31 -6.12 15.96 5.85
C ASP A 31 -5.44 14.81 5.08
N VAL A 32 -5.60 14.82 3.77
CA VAL A 32 -5.09 13.76 2.88
C VAL A 32 -4.09 14.38 1.94
N VAL A 33 -2.85 13.90 1.99
CA VAL A 33 -1.78 14.33 1.11
C VAL A 33 -1.48 13.23 0.10
N GLY A 34 -1.39 13.61 -1.17
CA GLY A 34 -1.06 12.73 -2.27
C GLY A 34 -0.10 13.44 -3.22
N GLY A 35 0.82 12.70 -3.83
CA GLY A 35 1.85 13.30 -4.68
C GLY A 35 2.72 12.27 -5.38
N ASN A 36 3.61 12.76 -6.23
CA ASN A 36 4.58 11.97 -6.98
C ASN A 36 5.92 11.76 -6.23
N PHE A 37 6.04 12.26 -5.00
CA PHE A 37 7.31 12.37 -4.28
C PHE A 37 7.48 11.38 -3.12
N PHE A 38 6.45 10.60 -2.79
CA PHE A 38 6.51 9.63 -1.69
C PHE A 38 7.31 8.37 -2.04
N TYR A 39 7.35 8.00 -3.31
CA TYR A 39 8.17 6.89 -3.80
C TYR A 39 8.52 7.08 -5.28
N THR A 40 9.61 6.46 -5.72
CA THR A 40 10.01 6.44 -7.13
C THR A 40 9.80 5.05 -7.72
N ALA A 41 9.56 5.01 -9.03
CA ALA A 41 9.42 3.76 -9.77
C ALA A 41 10.46 3.64 -10.88
N GLN A 42 10.74 2.38 -11.23
CA GLN A 42 11.59 2.00 -12.35
C GLN A 42 10.87 0.98 -13.23
N PRO A 43 11.20 0.89 -14.53
CA PRO A 43 10.57 -0.11 -15.39
C PRO A 43 10.91 -1.52 -14.92
N VAL A 44 9.94 -2.43 -15.01
CA VAL A 44 10.21 -3.87 -14.91
C VAL A 44 11.09 -4.33 -16.10
N GLY A 45 10.91 -3.69 -17.27
CA GLY A 45 11.65 -4.02 -18.49
C GLY A 45 11.22 -5.36 -19.09
N VAL A 46 12.17 -6.05 -19.72
CA VAL A 46 11.96 -7.39 -20.28
C VAL A 46 12.33 -8.44 -19.23
N ARG A 47 11.38 -9.28 -18.83
CA ARG A 47 11.62 -10.35 -17.85
C ARG A 47 11.10 -11.68 -18.40
N GLY A 48 11.97 -12.68 -18.44
CA GLY A 48 11.62 -14.00 -19.00
C GLY A 48 11.18 -13.95 -20.47
N GLY A 49 11.73 -13.03 -21.26
CA GLY A 49 11.38 -12.83 -22.68
C GLY A 49 10.09 -12.03 -22.93
N VAL A 50 9.39 -11.59 -21.87
CA VAL A 50 8.19 -10.76 -21.98
C VAL A 50 8.54 -9.30 -21.69
N ASP A 51 8.19 -8.39 -22.60
CA ASP A 51 8.28 -6.95 -22.39
C ASP A 51 7.04 -6.44 -21.62
N TYR A 52 7.28 -5.83 -20.46
CA TYR A 52 6.24 -5.32 -19.57
C TYR A 52 5.89 -3.83 -19.83
N GLY A 53 6.54 -3.18 -20.79
CA GLY A 53 6.25 -1.82 -21.22
C GLY A 53 6.22 -0.82 -20.06
N LEU A 54 5.08 -0.15 -19.85
CA LEU A 54 4.87 0.84 -18.78
C LEU A 54 4.50 0.22 -17.42
N THR A 55 4.80 -1.06 -17.20
CA THR A 55 4.76 -1.64 -15.86
C THR A 55 6.04 -1.30 -15.11
N GLY A 56 5.89 -0.80 -13.90
CA GLY A 56 7.02 -0.47 -13.04
C GLY A 56 6.99 -1.23 -11.73
N GLU A 57 8.08 -1.09 -11.01
CA GLU A 57 8.30 -1.57 -9.66
C GLU A 57 8.83 -0.43 -8.80
N VAL A 58 8.61 -0.54 -7.48
CA VAL A 58 9.12 0.44 -6.51
C VAL A 58 10.64 0.40 -6.52
N ARG A 59 11.28 1.55 -6.80
CA ARG A 59 12.73 1.72 -6.70
C ARG A 59 13.13 2.16 -5.30
N SER A 60 12.47 3.18 -4.76
CA SER A 60 12.76 3.72 -3.44
C SER A 60 11.52 4.38 -2.84
N VAL A 61 11.44 4.39 -1.52
CA VAL A 61 10.41 5.09 -0.74
C VAL A 61 11.08 6.23 0.01
N ASP A 62 10.51 7.42 -0.05
CA ASP A 62 11.01 8.60 0.67
C ASP A 62 10.41 8.64 2.08
N VAL A 63 11.03 7.88 2.98
CA VAL A 63 10.58 7.73 4.37
C VAL A 63 10.50 9.08 5.09
N GLY A 64 11.48 9.96 4.88
CA GLY A 64 11.54 11.26 5.54
C GLY A 64 10.33 12.14 5.18
N LYS A 65 9.99 12.25 3.89
CA LYS A 65 8.80 13.00 3.48
C LYS A 65 7.52 12.38 4.01
N ILE A 66 7.38 11.05 3.93
CA ILE A 66 6.18 10.38 4.46
C ILE A 66 6.04 10.65 5.96
N GLN A 67 7.11 10.51 6.74
CA GLN A 67 7.09 10.76 8.18
C GLN A 67 6.72 12.20 8.52
N GLN A 68 7.25 13.19 7.81
CA GLN A 68 6.88 14.60 8.02
C GLN A 68 5.36 14.82 7.92
N HIS A 69 4.71 14.23 6.92
CA HIS A 69 3.26 14.33 6.75
C HIS A 69 2.48 13.54 7.80
N LEU A 70 2.97 12.35 8.18
CA LEU A 70 2.35 11.56 9.25
C LEU A 70 2.47 12.26 10.62
N GLU A 71 3.59 12.91 10.93
CA GLU A 71 3.81 13.71 12.14
C GLU A 71 2.92 14.96 12.20
N ALA A 72 2.58 15.53 11.03
CA ALA A 72 1.59 16.60 10.91
C ALA A 72 0.14 16.13 11.11
N GLY A 73 -0.09 14.83 11.34
CA GLY A 73 -1.43 14.25 11.54
C GLY A 73 -2.19 13.99 10.24
N GLU A 74 -1.51 14.00 9.10
CA GLU A 74 -2.12 13.79 7.78
C GLU A 74 -2.13 12.31 7.39
N ILE A 75 -3.03 11.96 6.47
CA ILE A 75 -3.01 10.67 5.77
C ILE A 75 -2.19 10.79 4.49
N VAL A 76 -1.12 10.02 4.40
CA VAL A 76 -0.35 9.87 3.17
C VAL A 76 -1.02 8.85 2.25
N MET A 77 -1.46 9.31 1.09
CA MET A 77 -2.08 8.46 0.08
C MET A 77 -1.11 8.11 -1.05
N LEU A 78 -0.71 6.85 -1.08
CA LEU A 78 0.08 6.26 -2.15
C LEU A 78 -0.86 5.64 -3.20
N THR A 79 -0.58 5.89 -4.48
CA THR A 79 -1.34 5.30 -5.59
C THR A 79 -0.50 4.27 -6.35
N GLY A 80 -1.13 3.41 -7.15
CA GLY A 80 -0.44 2.51 -8.08
C GLY A 80 0.20 3.20 -9.30
N LEU A 81 0.36 4.53 -9.28
CA LEU A 81 1.14 5.26 -10.27
C LEU A 81 2.48 5.67 -9.68
N GLY A 82 3.55 5.17 -10.27
CA GLY A 82 4.92 5.49 -9.90
C GLY A 82 5.60 6.34 -10.96
N TYR A 83 6.49 7.21 -10.54
CA TYR A 83 7.21 8.13 -11.42
C TYR A 83 8.71 7.84 -11.37
N SER A 84 9.34 7.85 -12.54
CA SER A 84 10.81 7.81 -12.63
C SER A 84 11.41 9.20 -12.61
N ALA A 85 12.73 9.28 -12.44
CA ALA A 85 13.48 10.53 -12.48
C ALA A 85 13.35 11.29 -13.83
N SER A 86 13.08 10.57 -14.93
CA SER A 86 12.82 11.17 -16.25
C SER A 86 11.37 11.63 -16.45
N GLY A 87 10.50 11.46 -15.45
CA GLY A 87 9.08 11.79 -15.55
C GLY A 87 8.21 10.72 -16.22
N THR A 88 8.78 9.57 -16.61
CA THR A 88 7.99 8.45 -17.14
C THR A 88 7.10 7.89 -16.04
N VAL A 89 5.82 7.67 -16.38
CA VAL A 89 4.80 7.15 -15.47
C VAL A 89 4.64 5.65 -15.67
N PHE A 90 4.66 4.91 -14.57
CA PHE A 90 4.52 3.47 -14.55
C PHE A 90 3.26 3.04 -13.78
N ASN A 91 2.62 1.98 -14.26
CA ASN A 91 1.63 1.24 -13.49
C ASN A 91 2.38 0.30 -12.54
N VAL A 92 2.26 0.53 -11.24
CA VAL A 92 2.92 -0.23 -10.18
C VAL A 92 1.85 -0.99 -9.39
N ARG A 93 2.16 -2.24 -9.04
CA ARG A 93 1.24 -3.07 -8.23
C ARG A 93 1.06 -2.45 -6.86
N THR A 94 -0.18 -2.15 -6.47
CA THR A 94 -0.49 -1.50 -5.19
C THR A 94 -0.02 -2.32 -4.00
N GLU A 95 -0.04 -3.65 -4.10
CA GLU A 95 0.46 -4.55 -3.05
C GLU A 95 1.96 -4.40 -2.84
N GLN A 96 2.71 -4.22 -3.94
CA GLN A 96 4.15 -3.96 -3.88
C GLN A 96 4.43 -2.58 -3.27
N VAL A 97 3.67 -1.55 -3.66
CA VAL A 97 3.78 -0.21 -3.06
C VAL A 97 3.51 -0.26 -1.56
N ALA A 98 2.42 -0.92 -1.15
CA ALA A 98 2.05 -1.05 0.26
C ALA A 98 3.11 -1.82 1.06
N SER A 99 3.60 -2.95 0.53
CA SER A 99 4.64 -3.75 1.17
C SER A 99 5.96 -2.99 1.30
N ALA A 100 6.41 -2.32 0.23
CA ALA A 100 7.65 -1.57 0.23
C ALA A 100 7.57 -0.37 1.19
N ALA A 101 6.46 0.36 1.19
CA ALA A 101 6.24 1.46 2.11
C ALA A 101 6.18 1.00 3.56
N ALA A 102 5.43 -0.07 3.86
CA ALA A 102 5.33 -0.61 5.22
C ALA A 102 6.70 -1.08 5.74
N ALA A 103 7.47 -1.80 4.93
CA ALA A 103 8.81 -2.23 5.29
C ALA A 103 9.74 -1.03 5.52
N ALA A 104 9.75 -0.05 4.61
CA ALA A 104 10.60 1.15 4.72
C ALA A 104 10.24 2.02 5.93
N LEU A 105 8.96 2.11 6.29
CA LEU A 105 8.47 2.87 7.45
C LEU A 105 8.61 2.11 8.77
N GLY A 106 9.02 0.84 8.76
CA GLY A 106 9.01 0.00 9.96
C GLY A 106 7.61 -0.18 10.56
N ALA A 107 6.58 -0.26 9.70
CA ALA A 107 5.19 -0.33 10.15
C ALA A 107 4.94 -1.62 10.92
N SER A 108 4.35 -1.50 12.12
CA SER A 108 4.00 -2.65 12.96
C SER A 108 2.88 -3.52 12.37
N LYS A 109 2.08 -2.96 11.45
CA LYS A 109 0.93 -3.63 10.84
C LYS A 109 0.73 -3.18 9.39
N ILE A 110 0.29 -4.12 8.57
CA ILE A 110 -0.22 -3.88 7.22
C ILE A 110 -1.60 -4.52 7.09
N MET A 111 -2.55 -3.82 6.47
CA MET A 111 -3.92 -4.30 6.28
C MET A 111 -4.27 -4.33 4.79
N TYR A 112 -4.64 -5.51 4.30
CA TYR A 112 -5.18 -5.68 2.95
C TYR A 112 -6.70 -5.79 3.01
N ILE A 113 -7.38 -4.88 2.32
CA ILE A 113 -8.84 -4.88 2.21
C ILE A 113 -9.20 -5.47 0.85
N THR A 114 -9.91 -6.59 0.86
CA THR A 114 -10.33 -7.32 -0.34
C THR A 114 -11.75 -7.84 -0.17
N THR A 115 -12.47 -7.99 -1.27
CA THR A 115 -13.81 -8.61 -1.30
C THR A 115 -13.75 -10.13 -1.15
N GLN A 116 -12.58 -10.73 -1.35
CA GLN A 116 -12.38 -12.17 -1.26
C GLN A 116 -11.80 -12.54 0.10
N ARG A 117 -12.27 -13.63 0.71
CA ARG A 117 -11.56 -14.21 1.86
C ARG A 117 -10.18 -14.68 1.42
N LEU A 118 -9.16 -14.07 2.00
CA LEU A 118 -7.77 -14.43 1.74
C LEU A 118 -7.32 -15.60 2.61
N LEU A 119 -7.91 -15.73 3.80
CA LEU A 119 -7.62 -16.79 4.76
C LEU A 119 -8.85 -17.70 4.86
N GLU A 120 -8.67 -18.98 4.60
CA GLU A 120 -9.70 -20.00 4.86
C GLU A 120 -9.68 -20.32 6.36
N GLN A 121 -10.80 -20.09 7.03
CA GLN A 121 -10.99 -20.56 8.41
C GLN A 121 -11.72 -21.90 8.34
N GLN A 122 -11.02 -22.99 8.66
CA GLN A 122 -11.68 -24.29 8.83
C GLN A 122 -12.48 -24.30 10.14
N PRO A 123 -13.73 -24.81 10.14
CA PRO A 123 -14.45 -25.03 11.39
C PRO A 123 -13.78 -26.17 12.16
N ALA A 124 -13.42 -25.91 13.41
CA ALA A 124 -12.85 -26.93 14.29
C ALA A 124 -13.89 -28.03 14.55
N HIS A 125 -13.62 -29.25 14.09
CA HIS A 125 -14.43 -30.41 14.45
C HIS A 125 -13.58 -31.40 15.28
N GLY A 126 -13.72 -31.30 16.61
CA GLY A 126 -13.56 -32.46 17.50
C GLY A 126 -12.23 -32.73 18.22
N GLN A 127 -11.17 -31.92 18.10
CA GLN A 127 -9.93 -32.08 18.89
C GLN A 127 -9.30 -30.73 19.32
N PRO A 128 -8.61 -30.67 20.47
CA PRO A 128 -8.20 -29.43 21.10
C PRO A 128 -7.12 -28.71 20.28
N ALA A 129 -7.20 -27.38 20.34
CA ALA A 129 -6.38 -26.38 19.65
C ALA A 129 -4.88 -26.72 19.50
N GLY A 130 -4.54 -27.49 18.46
CA GLY A 130 -3.21 -27.58 17.88
C GLY A 130 -3.14 -26.69 16.65
N ARG A 131 -2.64 -25.47 16.83
CA ARG A 131 -2.51 -24.40 15.82
C ARG A 131 -1.80 -24.89 14.55
N ASN A 132 -2.49 -25.00 13.43
CA ASN A 132 -1.86 -24.85 12.11
C ASN A 132 -2.83 -24.12 11.19
N VAL A 133 -2.51 -22.86 10.90
CA VAL A 133 -3.20 -22.00 9.94
C VAL A 133 -2.60 -22.28 8.57
N VAL A 134 -3.42 -22.63 7.58
CA VAL A 134 -2.94 -22.68 6.19
C VAL A 134 -3.07 -21.27 5.60
N GLU A 135 -1.97 -20.53 5.63
CA GLU A 135 -1.87 -19.24 4.95
C GLU A 135 -1.83 -19.48 3.44
N ARG A 136 -2.83 -18.99 2.69
CA ARG A 136 -2.65 -18.82 1.25
C ARG A 136 -1.94 -17.49 1.03
N PRO A 137 -0.68 -17.49 0.55
CA PRO A 137 -0.05 -16.24 0.16
C PRO A 137 -0.90 -15.57 -0.93
N LEU A 138 -1.09 -14.26 -0.80
CA LEU A 138 -1.57 -13.45 -1.92
C LEU A 138 -0.63 -13.73 -3.09
N PRO A 139 -1.11 -14.23 -4.25
CA PRO A 139 -0.24 -14.55 -5.38
C PRO A 139 0.62 -13.37 -5.84
N SER A 140 0.17 -12.14 -5.55
CA SER A 140 0.85 -10.87 -5.84
C SER A 140 1.70 -10.32 -4.70
N LEU A 141 1.61 -10.87 -3.47
CA LEU A 141 2.39 -10.45 -2.32
C LEU A 141 3.51 -11.46 -2.05
N ARG A 142 4.60 -11.34 -2.81
CA ARG A 142 5.89 -11.75 -2.24
C ARG A 142 6.36 -10.56 -1.43
N LEU A 143 6.24 -10.64 -0.10
CA LEU A 143 7.04 -9.78 0.77
C LEU A 143 8.47 -9.96 0.28
N PRO A 144 9.14 -8.96 -0.31
CA PRO A 144 10.58 -9.06 -0.50
C PRO A 144 11.14 -9.32 0.90
N GLU A 145 11.90 -10.40 1.01
CA GLU A 145 12.56 -10.89 2.22
C GLU A 145 12.81 -9.73 3.17
N ALA A 146 11.94 -9.60 4.19
CA ALA A 146 12.28 -8.79 5.33
C ALA A 146 13.61 -9.38 5.80
N PRO A 147 14.71 -8.61 5.82
CA PRO A 147 15.97 -9.14 6.32
C PRO A 147 15.65 -9.76 7.67
N GLU A 148 16.02 -11.04 7.83
CA GLU A 148 15.86 -11.77 9.06
C GLU A 148 16.30 -10.84 10.19
N LEU A 149 15.34 -10.37 10.99
CA LEU A 149 15.62 -9.83 12.31
C LEU A 149 16.01 -11.06 13.14
N VAL A 150 17.24 -11.51 12.91
CA VAL A 150 17.95 -12.44 13.76
C VAL A 150 18.22 -11.68 15.06
N GLU A 151 17.77 -12.26 16.18
CA GLU A 151 18.14 -11.83 17.53
C GLU A 151 19.66 -11.75 17.73
#